data_AF-U7QV57-F1
#
_entry.id   AF-U7QV57-F1
#
_cell.length_a   1.000
_cell.length_b   1.000
_cell.length_c   1.000
_cell.angle_alpha   90.00
_cell.angle_beta   90.00
_cell.angle_gamma   90.00
#
_symmetry.space_group_name_H-M   'P 1'
#
loop_
_entity.id
_entity.type
_entity.pdbx_description
1 polymer ?
#
loop_
_entity_poly.entity_id
_entity_poly.type
_entity_poly.pdbx_seq_one_letter_code
_entity_poly.pdbx_strand_id
1 'polypeptide(L)' 'MKIYIVKVALRGISPMVWRRFRLSGGTSLAAFHYIIQISQGWQDDHLHQFRIYGKY' A
#
# COMPACT_ATOMS: atom_id res chain seq x y z
N MET A 1 1.24 14.20 -15.19
CA MET A 1 0.87 13.56 -13.91
C MET A 1 1.94 12.52 -13.58
N LYS A 2 2.61 12.60 -12.42
CA LYS A 2 3.64 11.59 -12.05
C LYS A 2 2.98 10.24 -11.78
N ILE A 3 3.63 9.14 -12.16
CA ILE A 3 3.21 7.78 -11.83
C ILE A 3 4.29 7.15 -10.94
N TYR A 4 3.87 6.56 -9.82
CA TYR A 4 4.74 5.82 -8.93
C TYR A 4 4.54 4.31 -9.09
N ILE A 5 5.65 3.57 -9.04
CA ILE A 5 5.63 2.11 -8.94
C ILE A 5 5.91 1.75 -7.49
N VAL A 6 4.92 1.20 -6.81
CA VAL A 6 5.01 0.89 -5.37
C VAL A 6 4.99 -0.62 -5.18
N LYS A 7 5.94 -1.15 -4.42
CA LYS A 7 5.92 -2.54 -3.94
C LYS A 7 5.42 -2.56 -2.50
N VAL A 8 4.41 -3.39 -2.23
CA VAL A 8 3.89 -3.66 -0.89
C VAL A 8 4.19 -5.11 -0.54
N ALA A 9 4.74 -5.35 0.65
CA ALA A 9 5.10 -6.68 1.13
C ALA A 9 4.67 -6.86 2.59
N LEU A 10 4.21 -8.07 2.92
CA LEU A 10 3.92 -8.45 4.30
C LEU A 10 5.25 -8.77 5.00
N ARG A 11 5.48 -8.13 6.14
CA ARG A 11 6.70 -8.33 6.94
C ARG A 11 6.59 -9.63 7.75
N GLY A 12 7.71 -10.33 7.92
CA GLY A 12 7.80 -11.52 8.78
C GLY A 12 7.29 -12.83 8.17
N ILE A 13 6.98 -12.88 6.88
CA ILE A 13 6.46 -14.07 6.20
C ILE A 13 7.49 -14.61 5.19
N SER A 14 7.68 -15.93 5.17
CA SER A 14 8.49 -16.66 4.19
C SER A 14 7.68 -17.81 3.56
N PRO A 15 7.64 -17.94 2.21
CA PRO A 15 8.21 -17.03 1.23
C PRO A 15 7.50 -15.66 1.23
N MET A 16 8.20 -14.61 0.77
CA MET A 16 7.69 -13.23 0.81
C MET A 16 6.38 -13.09 0.03
N VAL A 17 5.33 -12.66 0.71
CA VAL A 17 4.05 -12.28 0.08
C VAL A 17 4.10 -10.79 -0.28
N TRP A 18 4.04 -10.48 -1.57
CA TRP A 18 4.11 -9.10 -2.06
C TRP A 18 3.21 -8.84 -3.28
N ARG A 19 2.93 -7.56 -3.52
CA ARG A 19 2.20 -7.02 -4.68
C ARG A 19 2.89 -5.75 -5.19
N ARG A 20 2.68 -5.40 -6.46
CA ARG A 20 3.23 -4.18 -7.08
C ARG A 20 2.16 -3.43 -7.84
N PHE A 21 2.09 -2.12 -7.62
CA PHE A 21 1.06 -1.24 -8.19
C PHE A 21 1.67 -0.10 -8.98
N ARG A 22 0.94 0.38 -10.00
CA ARG A 22 1.18 1.66 -10.66
C ARG A 22 0.12 2.64 -10.17
N LEU A 23 0.54 3.72 -9.54
CA LEU A 23 -0.36 4.69 -8.91
C LEU A 23 -0.10 6.09 -9.47
N SER A 24 -1.14 6.91 -9.53
CA SER A 24 -0.97 8.34 -9.78
C SER A 24 -0.27 8.98 -8.59
N GLY A 25 0.54 10.00 -8.83
CA GLY A 25 1.10 10.83 -7.76
C GLY A 25 0.07 11.63 -6.99
N GLY A 26 -1.17 11.74 -7.50
CA GLY A 26 -2.30 12.31 -6.77
C GLY A 26 -3.12 11.27 -5.97
N THR A 27 -2.72 10.00 -5.94
CA THR A 27 -3.41 8.97 -5.15
C THR A 27 -3.25 9.29 -3.65
N SER A 28 -4.37 9.53 -2.96
CA SER A 28 -4.39 9.76 -1.52
C SER A 28 -4.02 8.49 -0.74
N LEU A 29 -3.59 8.65 0.52
CA LEU A 29 -3.30 7.50 1.38
C LEU A 29 -4.54 6.66 1.66
N ALA A 30 -5.72 7.27 1.77
CA ALA A 30 -6.99 6.55 1.93
C ALA A 30 -7.30 5.68 0.69
N ALA A 31 -7.13 6.21 -0.51
CA ALA A 31 -7.28 5.42 -1.74
C ALA A 31 -6.23 4.30 -1.82
N PHE A 32 -4.99 4.60 -1.41
CA PHE A 32 -3.93 3.59 -1.37
C PHE A 32 -4.21 2.47 -0.37
N HIS A 33 -4.79 2.77 0.80
CA HIS A 33 -5.28 1.77 1.75
C HIS A 33 -6.26 0.80 1.10
N TYR A 34 -7.29 1.29 0.42
CA TYR A 34 -8.26 0.42 -0.26
C TYR A 34 -7.63 -0.44 -1.36
N ILE A 35 -6.66 0.09 -2.11
CA ILE A 35 -5.91 -0.70 -3.09
C ILE A 35 -5.18 -1.86 -2.40
N ILE A 36 -4.57 -1.62 -1.23
CA ILE A 36 -3.92 -2.67 -0.44
C ILE A 36 -4.97 -3.70 0.01
N GLN A 37 -6.08 -3.27 0.62
CA GLN A 37 -7.16 -4.14 1.12
C GLN A 37 -7.63 -5.11 0.02
N ILE A 38 -8.03 -4.56 -1.14
CA ILE A 38 -8.53 -5.34 -2.29
C ILE A 38 -7.45 -6.31 -2.79
N SER A 39 -6.19 -5.85 -2.93
CA SER A 39 -5.10 -6.68 -3.47
C SER A 39 -4.72 -7.88 -2.60
N GLN A 40 -5.02 -7.80 -1.29
CA GLN A 40 -4.78 -8.86 -0.32
C GLN A 40 -6.03 -9.69 -0.03
N GLY A 41 -7.21 -9.31 -0.56
CA GLY A 41 -8.49 -9.94 -0.26
C GLY A 41 -9.01 -9.63 1.16
N TRP A 42 -8.53 -8.55 1.76
CA TRP A 42 -8.96 -8.11 3.09
C TRP A 42 -10.26 -7.29 3.03
N GLN A 43 -10.95 -7.22 4.16
CA GLN A 43 -12.32 -6.67 4.26
C GLN A 43 -12.40 -5.33 5.01
N ASP A 44 -11.26 -4.70 5.32
CA ASP A 44 -11.20 -3.44 6.07
C ASP A 44 -11.78 -3.51 7.50
N ASP A 45 -11.72 -4.68 8.14
CA ASP A 45 -12.33 -4.94 9.46
C ASP A 45 -11.63 -4.24 10.63
N HIS A 46 -10.43 -3.68 10.43
CA HIS A 46 -9.56 -3.16 11.48
C HIS A 46 -9.03 -1.76 11.16
N LEU A 47 -8.81 -0.97 12.21
CA LEU A 47 -8.17 0.35 12.08
C LEU A 47 -6.76 0.21 11.49
N HIS A 48 -6.39 1.20 10.67
CA HIS A 48 -5.09 1.25 9.99
C HIS A 48 -4.44 2.62 10.17
N GLN A 49 -3.12 2.68 9.96
CA GLN A 49 -2.37 3.94 9.93
C GLN A 49 -1.19 3.84 8.97
N PHE A 50 -0.79 4.97 8.38
CA PHE A 50 0.45 5.09 7.63
C PHE A 50 1.47 5.87 8.46
N ARG A 51 2.67 5.30 8.64
CA ARG A 51 3.82 6.01 9.21
C ARG A 51 4.79 6.34 8.08
N ILE A 52 4.95 7.63 7.79
CA ILE A 52 5.78 8.13 6.70
C ILE A 52 6.99 8.82 7.29
N TYR A 53 8.18 8.34 6.92
CA TYR A 53 9.45 8.95 7.29
C TYR A 53 9.97 9.73 6.08
N GLY A 54 9.70 11.03 6.05
CA GLY A 54 10.27 11.95 5.05
C GLY A 54 11.63 12.48 5.49
N LYS A 55 12.47 12.86 4.52
CA LYS A 55 13.53 13.85 4.75
C LYS A 55 12.99 15.19 4.27
N TYR A 56 13.11 16.21 5.13
CA TYR A 56 12.83 17.61 4.79
C TYR A 56 13.69 18.07 3.62
#